data_AF-A0A1G4SXM6-F1
#
_entry.id   AF-A0A1G4SXM6-F1
#
_cell.length_a   1.000
_cell.length_b   1.000
_cell.length_c   1.000
_cell.angle_alpha   90.00
_cell.angle_beta   90.00
_cell.angle_gamma   90.00
#
_symmetry.space_group_name_H-M   'P 1'
#
loop_
_entity.id
_entity.type
_entity.pdbx_description
1 polymer ?
#
loop_
_entity_poly.entity_id
_entity_poly.type
_entity_poly.pdbx_seq_one_letter_code
_entity_poly.pdbx_strand_id
1 'polypeptide(L)'
;MSKVTDFINDAISEIGQGWMIAALTDKYIVDSWPMNREIDWESEEVKVLEIRIFNADKELKLSRSDIGRDFSQRKLPNSNLTDEESYDEIQYLDIDEDKSKRCPDGMVYTTGGGKYSLPLKKIKNSKLKIRYYLSKYQESGQAVIKDWRIMELMELAA
;
A
#
# COMPACT_ATOMS: atom_id res chain seq x y z
N MET A 1 -5.99 24.57 1.01
CA MET A 1 -6.07 23.31 1.76
C MET A 1 -5.21 22.30 1.04
N SER A 2 -4.41 21.54 1.78
CA SER A 2 -3.53 20.51 1.25
C SER A 2 -4.35 19.40 0.59
N LYS A 3 -4.05 19.07 -0.68
CA LYS A 3 -4.75 17.98 -1.40
C LYS A 3 -4.54 16.64 -0.69
N VAL A 4 -3.39 16.47 -0.04
CA VAL A 4 -3.08 15.27 0.74
C VAL A 4 -3.94 15.23 2.00
N THR A 5 -4.01 16.32 2.77
CA THR A 5 -4.85 16.38 3.98
C THR A 5 -6.32 16.12 3.66
N ASP A 6 -6.85 16.70 2.58
CA ASP A 6 -8.23 16.45 2.14
C ASP A 6 -8.44 14.96 1.82
N PHE A 7 -7.51 14.34 1.08
CA PHE A 7 -7.57 12.91 0.76
C PHE A 7 -7.51 12.00 1.99
N ILE A 8 -6.65 12.32 2.97
CA ILE A 8 -6.52 11.60 4.24
C ILE A 8 -7.84 11.66 5.02
N ASN A 9 -8.47 12.83 5.08
CA ASN A 9 -9.75 13.00 5.76
C ASN A 9 -10.89 12.22 5.09
N ASP A 10 -10.97 12.28 3.76
CA ASP A 10 -11.95 11.50 3.00
C ASP A 10 -11.81 10.00 3.29
N ALA A 11 -10.57 9.51 3.32
CA ALA A 11 -10.27 8.09 3.51
C ALA A 11 -10.67 7.52 4.88
N ILE A 12 -10.79 8.35 5.92
CA ILE A 12 -11.25 7.90 7.25
C ILE A 12 -12.69 7.39 7.13
N SER A 13 -13.55 8.15 6.47
CA SER A 13 -14.96 7.80 6.29
C SER A 13 -15.16 6.68 5.25
N GLU A 14 -14.33 6.69 4.20
CA GLU A 14 -14.49 5.81 3.05
C GLU A 14 -13.92 4.43 3.28
N ILE A 15 -12.78 4.26 3.97
CA ILE A 15 -12.15 2.94 4.14
C ILE A 15 -12.61 2.26 5.44
N GLY A 16 -12.78 3.01 6.53
CA GLY A 16 -12.96 2.43 7.86
C GLY A 16 -11.63 1.86 8.36
N GLN A 17 -11.55 0.54 8.55
CA GLN A 17 -10.32 -0.15 8.95
C GLN A 17 -9.58 -0.72 7.74
N GLY A 18 -8.25 -0.68 7.76
CA GLY A 18 -7.43 -1.17 6.67
C GLY A 18 -5.94 -0.90 6.86
N TRP A 19 -5.29 -0.55 5.76
CA TRP A 19 -3.86 -0.26 5.69
C TRP A 19 -3.60 0.98 4.85
N MET A 20 -2.48 1.61 5.10
CA MET A 20 -1.95 2.72 4.32
C MET A 20 -0.54 2.41 3.85
N ILE A 21 -0.27 2.79 2.60
CA ILE A 21 1.08 2.93 2.08
C ILE A 21 1.24 4.34 1.53
N ALA A 22 2.34 5.01 1.87
CA ALA A 22 2.72 6.28 1.27
C ALA A 22 4.16 6.25 0.79
N ALA A 23 4.36 6.54 -0.49
CA ALA A 23 5.66 6.72 -1.11
C ALA A 23 5.94 8.23 -1.21
N LEU A 24 6.97 8.67 -0.49
CA LEU A 24 7.51 10.02 -0.54
C LEU A 24 8.91 9.95 -1.16
N THR A 25 9.46 11.09 -1.58
CA THR A 25 10.81 11.14 -2.17
C THR A 25 11.93 10.74 -1.21
N ASP A 26 11.71 10.87 0.10
CA ASP A 26 12.72 10.61 1.13
C ASP A 26 12.38 9.43 2.05
N LYS A 27 11.16 8.87 1.95
CA LYS A 27 10.73 7.76 2.82
C LYS A 27 9.58 6.97 2.22
N TYR A 28 9.46 5.74 2.72
CA TYR A 28 8.33 4.86 2.44
C TYR A 28 7.63 4.54 3.76
N ILE A 29 6.33 4.78 3.81
CA ILE A 29 5.50 4.62 4.99
C ILE A 29 4.53 3.45 4.73
N VAL A 30 4.49 2.51 5.67
CA VAL A 30 3.46 1.46 5.73
C VAL A 30 2.85 1.52 7.14
N ASP A 31 1.53 1.51 7.23
CA ASP A 31 0.82 1.59 8.51
C ASP A 31 -0.57 0.95 8.46
N SER A 32 -1.12 0.68 9.64
CA SER A 32 -2.54 0.43 9.83
C SER A 32 -3.35 1.68 9.51
N TRP A 33 -4.61 1.48 9.09
CA TRP A 33 -5.56 2.56 8.84
C TRP A 33 -6.82 2.40 9.72
N PRO A 34 -7.28 3.45 10.40
CA PRO A 34 -6.65 4.77 10.54
C PRO A 34 -5.29 4.70 11.25
N MET A 35 -4.39 5.63 10.93
CA MET A 35 -3.06 5.64 11.55
C MET A 35 -3.14 6.00 13.03
N ASN A 36 -2.29 5.35 13.83
CA ASN A 36 -2.11 5.71 15.25
C ASN A 36 -1.09 6.84 15.46
N ARG A 37 -0.23 7.09 14.48
CA ARG A 37 0.72 8.20 14.50
C ARG A 37 0.16 9.40 13.77
N GLU A 38 0.49 10.58 14.27
CA GLU A 38 0.23 11.83 13.57
C GLU A 38 1.35 12.08 12.55
N ILE A 39 0.95 12.48 11.35
CA ILE A 39 1.86 12.91 10.28
C ILE A 39 1.37 14.28 9.84
N ASP A 40 2.27 15.26 9.83
CA ASP A 40 2.00 16.58 9.26
C ASP A 40 1.99 16.49 7.72
N TRP A 41 0.85 16.07 7.19
CA TRP A 41 0.65 15.87 5.75
C TRP A 41 0.75 17.16 4.94
N GLU A 42 0.46 18.31 5.55
CA GLU A 42 0.58 19.60 4.90
C GLU A 42 2.06 19.91 4.60
N SER A 43 2.94 19.69 5.58
CA SER A 43 4.39 19.84 5.39
C SER A 43 4.99 18.77 4.47
N GLU A 44 4.45 17.54 4.46
CA GLU A 44 4.98 16.43 3.66
C GLU A 44 4.47 16.41 2.21
N GLU A 45 3.37 17.11 1.88
CA GLU A 45 2.73 17.07 0.55
C GLU A 45 3.72 17.29 -0.60
N VAL A 46 4.70 18.20 -0.42
CA VAL A 46 5.71 18.51 -1.44
C VAL A 46 6.58 17.31 -1.81
N LYS A 47 6.65 16.27 -0.97
CA LYS A 47 7.43 15.05 -1.17
C LYS A 47 6.59 13.84 -1.57
N VAL A 48 5.28 13.88 -1.36
CA VAL A 48 4.37 12.74 -1.64
C VAL A 48 4.33 12.44 -3.13
N LEU A 49 4.58 11.20 -3.53
CA LEU A 49 4.39 10.74 -4.90
C LEU A 49 3.11 9.90 -5.02
N GLU A 50 2.85 9.06 -4.03
CA GLU A 50 1.70 8.17 -4.01
C GLU A 50 1.27 7.90 -2.56
N ILE A 51 -0.04 7.89 -2.31
CA ILE A 51 -0.66 7.36 -1.10
C ILE A 51 -1.76 6.38 -1.54
N ARG A 52 -1.76 5.19 -0.95
CA ARG A 52 -2.80 4.19 -1.10
C ARG A 52 -3.35 3.86 0.27
N ILE A 53 -4.66 3.94 0.43
CA ILE A 53 -5.38 3.54 1.64
C ILE A 53 -6.41 2.51 1.22
N PHE A 54 -6.35 1.34 1.82
CA PHE A 54 -7.08 0.19 1.29
C PHE A 54 -7.48 -0.81 2.37
N ASN A 55 -8.46 -1.63 2.04
CA ASN A 55 -8.76 -2.89 2.71
C ASN A 55 -9.18 -3.93 1.65
N ALA A 56 -9.66 -5.09 2.09
CA ALA A 56 -10.10 -6.15 1.18
C ALA A 56 -11.17 -5.69 0.18
N ASP A 57 -11.97 -4.69 0.55
CA ASP A 57 -13.15 -4.27 -0.18
C ASP A 57 -12.97 -3.01 -1.01
N LYS A 58 -11.90 -2.22 -0.82
CA LYS A 58 -11.76 -0.91 -1.47
C LYS A 58 -10.35 -0.37 -1.37
N GLU A 59 -9.96 0.42 -2.36
CA GLU A 59 -8.74 1.23 -2.37
C GLU A 59 -9.10 2.68 -2.73
N LEU A 60 -8.55 3.61 -1.97
CA LEU A 60 -8.37 4.99 -2.36
C LEU A 60 -6.89 5.21 -2.70
N LYS A 61 -6.64 5.84 -3.83
CA LYS A 61 -5.29 6.16 -4.29
C LYS A 61 -5.21 7.64 -4.62
N LEU A 62 -4.19 8.32 -4.11
CA LEU A 62 -3.75 9.64 -4.52
C LEU A 62 -2.34 9.51 -5.10
N SER A 63 -2.10 10.02 -6.29
CA SER A 63 -0.77 9.92 -6.91
C SER A 63 -0.49 11.06 -7.87
N ARG A 64 0.78 11.39 -8.08
CA ARG A 64 1.24 12.28 -9.15
C ARG A 64 2.41 11.64 -9.89
N SER A 65 2.64 12.07 -11.13
CA SER A 65 3.70 11.51 -11.96
C SER A 65 5.10 11.97 -11.55
N ASP A 66 5.22 13.16 -10.95
CA ASP A 66 6.49 13.75 -10.52
C ASP A 66 6.23 14.90 -9.51
N ILE A 67 7.28 15.37 -8.83
CA ILE A 67 7.24 16.51 -7.93
C ILE A 67 6.85 17.79 -8.68
N GLY A 68 5.95 18.57 -8.09
CA GLY A 68 5.40 19.78 -8.69
C GLY A 68 4.29 19.53 -9.73
N ARG A 69 3.93 18.27 -9.99
CA ARG A 69 2.74 17.93 -10.79
C ARG A 69 1.50 17.80 -9.91
N ASP A 70 0.34 18.00 -10.53
CA ASP A 70 -0.94 17.82 -9.87
C ASP A 70 -1.19 16.37 -9.47
N PHE A 71 -1.82 16.19 -8.31
CA PHE A 71 -2.34 14.91 -7.88
C PHE A 71 -3.56 14.50 -8.69
N SER A 72 -3.61 13.21 -9.01
CA SER A 72 -4.77 12.48 -9.49
C SER A 72 -5.26 11.54 -8.39
N GLN A 73 -6.58 11.52 -8.17
CA GLN A 73 -7.22 10.61 -7.22
C GLN A 73 -7.98 9.53 -7.96
N ARG A 74 -7.98 8.32 -7.39
CA ARG A 74 -8.78 7.20 -7.84
C ARG A 74 -9.43 6.51 -6.65
N LYS A 75 -10.69 6.11 -6.83
CA LYS A 75 -11.41 5.20 -5.93
C LYS A 75 -11.67 3.90 -6.66
N LEU A 76 -11.31 2.77 -6.07
CA LEU A 76 -11.58 1.43 -6.59
C LEU A 76 -12.37 0.63 -5.55
N PRO A 77 -13.68 0.40 -5.75
CA PRO A 77 -14.39 -0.58 -4.94
C PRO A 77 -13.93 -2.00 -5.31
N ASN A 78 -14.22 -2.95 -4.44
CA ASN A 78 -14.22 -4.38 -4.76
C ASN A 78 -15.43 -4.62 -5.64
N SER A 79 -15.25 -4.37 -6.94
CA SER A 79 -16.23 -4.76 -7.95
C SER A 79 -16.27 -6.29 -8.07
N ASN A 80 -17.40 -6.80 -8.58
CA ASN A 80 -17.52 -8.20 -9.04
C ASN A 80 -16.65 -8.41 -10.28
N LEU A 81 -15.33 -8.29 -10.12
CA LEU A 81 -14.37 -8.56 -11.18
C LEU A 81 -14.43 -10.05 -11.48
N THR A 82 -14.43 -10.34 -12.76
CA THR A 82 -14.28 -11.72 -13.22
C THR A 82 -12.82 -12.16 -13.09
N ASP A 83 -12.59 -13.47 -13.04
CA ASP A 83 -11.23 -14.05 -13.04
C ASP A 83 -10.43 -13.67 -14.31
N GLU A 84 -11.09 -13.18 -15.36
CA GLU A 84 -10.44 -12.67 -16.58
C GLU A 84 -9.90 -11.24 -16.43
N GLU A 85 -10.40 -10.49 -15.45
CA GLU A 85 -10.08 -9.07 -15.22
C GLU A 85 -9.09 -8.86 -14.08
N SER A 86 -8.89 -9.88 -13.24
CA SER A 86 -7.94 -9.81 -12.14
C SER A 86 -7.46 -11.18 -11.69
N TYR A 87 -6.28 -11.22 -11.07
CA TYR A 87 -5.83 -12.41 -10.33
C TYR A 87 -5.20 -11.99 -9.00
N ASP A 88 -5.26 -12.89 -8.02
CA ASP A 88 -4.66 -12.68 -6.71
C ASP A 88 -3.35 -13.49 -6.60
N GLU A 89 -2.31 -12.86 -6.06
CA GLU A 89 -1.01 -13.47 -5.79
C GLU A 89 -0.68 -13.33 -4.30
N ILE A 90 -0.06 -14.37 -3.73
CA ILE A 90 0.45 -14.33 -2.35
C ILE A 90 1.97 -14.26 -2.42
N GLN A 91 2.53 -13.18 -1.90
CA GLN A 91 3.98 -12.95 -1.86
C GLN A 91 4.49 -12.99 -0.41
N TYR A 92 5.61 -13.65 -0.21
CA TYR A 92 6.33 -13.63 1.06
C TYR A 92 7.10 -12.32 1.18
N LEU A 93 7.06 -11.72 2.37
CA LEU A 93 7.89 -10.55 2.66
C LEU A 93 9.35 -10.99 2.85
N ASP A 94 10.27 -10.26 2.21
CA ASP A 94 11.71 -10.44 2.45
C ASP A 94 12.08 -9.83 3.81
N ILE A 95 12.00 -10.67 4.84
CA ILE A 95 12.34 -10.32 6.22
C ILE A 95 13.48 -11.21 6.68
N ASP A 96 14.61 -10.60 7.04
CA ASP A 96 15.67 -11.24 7.79
C ASP A 96 15.19 -11.40 9.25
N GLU A 97 14.58 -12.54 9.56
CA GLU A 97 14.01 -12.81 10.88
C GLU A 97 15.06 -12.70 11.99
N ASP A 98 16.31 -13.11 11.73
CA ASP A 98 17.38 -13.11 12.73
C ASP A 98 17.85 -11.69 13.07
N LYS A 99 18.02 -10.83 12.07
CA LYS A 99 18.32 -9.41 12.30
C LYS A 99 17.12 -8.67 12.91
N SER A 100 15.90 -9.01 12.48
CA SER A 100 14.67 -8.37 12.93
C SER A 100 14.31 -8.67 14.38
N LYS A 101 14.72 -9.82 14.96
CA LYS A 101 14.50 -10.17 16.38
C LYS A 101 15.01 -9.14 17.39
N ARG A 102 16.00 -8.32 17.01
CA ARG A 102 16.62 -7.31 17.89
C ARG A 102 16.10 -5.90 17.64
N CYS A 103 15.14 -5.75 16.74
CA CYS A 103 14.57 -4.45 16.40
C CYS A 103 13.51 -4.03 17.42
N PRO A 104 13.27 -2.71 17.56
CA PRO A 104 12.05 -2.20 18.17
C PRO A 104 10.81 -2.78 17.47
N ASP A 105 9.70 -2.87 18.20
CA ASP A 105 8.43 -3.37 17.66
C ASP A 105 8.05 -2.66 16.36
N GLY A 106 7.63 -3.46 15.37
CA GLY A 106 7.23 -2.97 14.04
C GLY A 106 8.40 -2.58 13.12
N MET A 107 9.66 -2.69 13.52
CA MET A 107 10.81 -2.49 12.62
C MET A 107 11.40 -3.82 12.16
N VAL A 108 11.66 -3.95 10.86
CA VAL A 108 12.21 -5.16 10.25
C VAL A 108 13.37 -4.84 9.29
N TYR A 109 14.25 -5.82 9.11
CA TYR A 109 15.31 -5.79 8.12
C TYR A 109 14.99 -6.73 6.95
N THR A 110 15.35 -6.34 5.73
CA THR A 110 15.42 -7.26 4.58
C THR A 110 16.67 -8.13 4.65
N THR A 111 16.69 -9.24 3.91
CA THR A 111 17.89 -10.07 3.77
C THR A 111 19.08 -9.27 3.22
N GLY A 112 18.82 -8.31 2.33
CA GLY A 112 19.81 -7.37 1.78
C GLY A 112 20.23 -6.23 2.73
N GLY A 113 19.66 -6.12 3.93
CA GLY A 113 20.02 -5.11 4.94
C GLY A 113 19.23 -3.80 4.89
N GLY A 114 18.24 -3.68 4.01
CA GLY A 114 17.29 -2.56 4.02
C GLY A 114 16.43 -2.60 5.28
N LYS A 115 15.99 -1.44 5.78
CA LYS A 115 15.20 -1.33 7.02
C LYS A 115 13.88 -0.62 6.74
N TYR A 116 12.79 -1.15 7.27
CA TYR A 116 11.45 -0.59 7.09
C TYR A 116 10.55 -0.88 8.30
N SER A 117 9.50 -0.08 8.42
CA SER A 117 8.47 -0.26 9.46
C SER A 117 7.29 -1.03 8.86
N LEU A 118 6.84 -2.07 9.55
CA LEU A 118 5.63 -2.82 9.24
C LEU A 118 4.68 -2.79 10.44
N PRO A 119 3.39 -2.51 10.24
CA PRO A 119 2.37 -2.54 11.29
C PRO A 119 1.94 -3.98 11.64
N LEU A 120 2.89 -4.91 11.76
CA LEU A 120 2.65 -6.32 12.05
C LEU A 120 3.10 -6.68 13.46
N LYS A 121 2.28 -7.47 14.16
CA LYS A 121 2.61 -8.05 15.46
C LYS A 121 3.51 -9.28 15.32
N LYS A 122 3.34 -10.04 14.25
CA LYS A 122 4.11 -11.24 13.95
C LYS A 122 4.75 -11.12 12.56
N ILE A 123 6.09 -11.15 12.55
CA ILE A 123 6.90 -10.99 11.32
C ILE A 123 7.27 -12.32 10.65
N LYS A 124 7.13 -13.44 11.37
CA LYS A 124 7.51 -14.76 10.87
C LYS A 124 6.54 -15.21 9.78
N ASN A 125 7.07 -15.59 8.62
CA ASN A 125 6.28 -16.00 7.45
C ASN A 125 5.19 -14.99 7.02
N SER A 126 5.38 -13.70 7.29
CA SER A 126 4.44 -12.66 6.89
C SER A 126 4.32 -12.58 5.36
N LYS A 127 3.10 -12.39 4.88
CA LYS A 127 2.77 -12.37 3.46
C LYS A 127 1.93 -11.16 3.09
N LEU A 128 1.97 -10.82 1.82
CA LEU A 128 1.02 -9.91 1.20
C LEU A 128 0.13 -10.71 0.24
N LYS A 129 -1.17 -10.46 0.30
CA LYS A 129 -2.07 -10.80 -0.78
C LYS A 129 -2.19 -9.58 -1.69
N ILE A 130 -1.78 -9.71 -2.95
CA ILE A 130 -1.83 -8.64 -3.96
C ILE A 130 -2.86 -9.04 -5.01
N ARG A 131 -3.75 -8.12 -5.36
CA ARG A 131 -4.63 -8.25 -6.53
C ARG A 131 -4.03 -7.48 -7.69
N TYR A 132 -3.82 -8.17 -8.80
CA TYR A 132 -3.40 -7.57 -10.05
C TYR A 132 -4.60 -7.39 -10.97
N TYR A 133 -4.75 -6.20 -11.54
CA TYR A 133 -5.77 -5.87 -12.52
C TYR A 133 -5.21 -6.05 -13.92
N LEU A 134 -5.93 -6.81 -14.74
CA LEU A 134 -5.50 -7.15 -16.08
C LEU A 134 -6.13 -6.23 -17.13
N SER A 135 -5.37 -5.95 -18.16
CA SER A 135 -5.83 -5.38 -19.44
C SER A 135 -5.28 -6.24 -20.56
N LYS A 136 -5.67 -5.93 -21.80
CA LYS A 136 -5.13 -6.59 -23.00
C LYS A 136 -4.51 -5.53 -23.91
N TYR A 137 -3.36 -5.82 -24.52
CA TYR A 137 -2.86 -5.01 -25.63
C TYR A 137 -3.83 -5.11 -26.80
N GLN A 138 -4.22 -3.98 -27.38
CA GLN A 138 -5.21 -3.95 -28.47
C GLN A 138 -4.76 -4.75 -29.70
N GLU A 139 -3.45 -4.75 -29.98
CA GLU A 139 -2.87 -5.34 -31.18
C GLU A 139 -2.71 -6.87 -31.08
N SER A 140 -2.30 -7.38 -29.93
CA SER A 140 -1.96 -8.81 -29.74
C SER A 140 -2.99 -9.58 -28.90
N GLY A 141 -3.85 -8.88 -28.17
CA GLY A 141 -4.73 -9.48 -27.16
C GLY A 141 -3.98 -10.00 -25.93
N GLN A 142 -2.66 -9.84 -25.86
CA GLN A 142 -1.84 -10.34 -24.74
C GLN A 142 -2.22 -9.61 -23.45
N ALA A 143 -2.41 -10.40 -22.38
CA ALA A 143 -2.72 -9.87 -21.05
C ALA A 143 -1.52 -9.09 -20.48
N VAL A 144 -1.81 -7.96 -19.85
CA VAL A 144 -0.83 -7.09 -19.20
C VAL A 144 -1.38 -6.63 -17.85
N ILE A 145 -0.51 -6.54 -16.84
CA ILE A 145 -0.85 -5.92 -15.57
C ILE A 145 -1.02 -4.42 -15.81
N LYS A 146 -2.24 -3.94 -15.64
CA LYS A 146 -2.59 -2.52 -15.73
C LYS A 146 -2.34 -1.80 -14.42
N ASP A 147 -2.62 -2.48 -13.30
CA ASP A 147 -2.37 -1.97 -11.95
C ASP A 147 -2.43 -3.12 -10.94
N TRP A 148 -2.19 -2.79 -9.68
CA TRP A 148 -2.30 -3.69 -8.55
C TRP A 148 -2.86 -2.96 -7.34
N ARG A 149 -3.37 -3.72 -6.37
CA ARG A 149 -3.60 -3.26 -4.99
C ARG A 149 -3.22 -4.36 -4.01
N ILE A 150 -2.87 -3.98 -2.78
CA ILE A 150 -2.73 -4.95 -1.71
C ILE A 150 -4.13 -5.19 -1.12
N MET A 151 -4.48 -6.45 -0.95
CA MET A 151 -5.76 -6.87 -0.38
C MET A 151 -5.63 -7.06 1.12
N GLU A 152 -4.52 -7.66 1.55
CA GLU A 152 -4.33 -8.11 2.92
C GLU A 152 -2.84 -8.21 3.26
N LEU A 153 -2.50 -7.75 4.46
CA LEU A 153 -1.25 -8.10 5.13
C LEU A 153 -1.54 -9.29 6.04
N MET A 154 -0.96 -10.44 5.73
CA MET A 154 -1.27 -11.70 6.41
C MET A 154 -0.22 -12.01 7.48
N GLU A 155 -0.69 -12.16 8.72
CA GLU A 155 0.07 -12.78 9.82
C GLU A 155 -0.35 -14.25 9.92
N LEU A 156 0.60 -15.17 9.74
CA LEU A 156 0.29 -16.58 10.04
C LEU A 156 0.29 -16.78 11.57
N ALA A 157 -0.78 -17.38 12.07
CA ALA A 157 -0.78 -17.94 13.42
C ALA A 157 0.32 -19.00 13.51
N ALA A 158 1.05 -19.00 14.63
CA ALA A 158 2.13 -19.94 14.90
C ALA A 158 1.56 -21.31 15.29
#